data_AF-A0A852V438-F1
#
_entry.id   AF-A0A852V438-F1
#
_cell.length_a   1.000
_cell.length_b   1.000
_cell.length_c   1.000
_cell.angle_alpha   90.00
_cell.angle_beta   90.00
_cell.angle_gamma   90.00
#
_symmetry.space_group_name_H-M   'P 1'
#
loop_
_entity.id
_entity.type
_entity.pdbx_description
1 polymer ?
#
loop_
_entity_poly.entity_id
_entity_poly.type
_entity_poly.pdbx_seq_one_letter_code
_entity_poly.pdbx_strand_id
1 'polypeptide(L)'
;MDVTPFVENLRRALAASAAVADAETRAAVENLTTSLDSAVRLTLIEVLSAAADEVTRELAPGSVEVRIRNREPEFVVTPPDFGEAAGFAPPPGMPGAFAPPGAPAPPGPPGFPAPPFPPTPPTPPTLPGEEGTARMTLRLPESLKSRVEEAAGAEGVSVNAWLVRVLSAALLDGPREPRPRGSGKRLSGWAR
;
A
#
# COMPACT_ATOMS: atom_id res chain seq x y z
N MET A 1 7.51 -17.97 -3.11
CA MET A 1 7.55 -18.94 -2.00
C MET A 1 7.14 -20.29 -2.54
N ASP A 2 8.02 -21.28 -2.44
CA ASP A 2 7.67 -22.64 -2.84
C ASP A 2 6.88 -23.32 -1.71
N VAL A 3 5.64 -23.72 -2.02
CA VAL A 3 4.74 -24.43 -1.07
C VAL A 3 4.92 -25.95 -1.11
N THR A 4 5.63 -26.47 -2.11
CA THR A 4 5.93 -27.90 -2.29
C THR A 4 6.59 -28.54 -1.06
N PRO A 5 7.60 -27.95 -0.39
CA PRO A 5 8.19 -28.57 0.79
C PRO A 5 7.20 -28.73 1.97
N PHE A 6 6.19 -27.86 2.09
CA PHE A 6 5.19 -27.97 3.16
C PHE A 6 4.22 -29.13 2.90
N VAL A 7 3.81 -29.31 1.64
CA VAL A 7 2.97 -30.43 1.22
C VAL A 7 3.73 -31.75 1.37
N GLU A 8 5.00 -31.80 0.96
CA GLU A 8 5.84 -33.00 1.13
C GLU A 8 6.08 -33.36 2.61
N ASN A 9 6.25 -32.35 3.48
CA ASN A 9 6.34 -32.58 4.92
C ASN A 9 5.04 -33.16 5.48
N LEU A 10 3.88 -32.62 5.08
CA LEU A 10 2.58 -33.16 5.49
C LEU A 10 2.42 -34.62 5.03
N ARG A 11 2.75 -34.91 3.77
CA ARG A 11 2.72 -36.27 3.21
C ARG A 11 3.62 -37.22 3.99
N ARG A 12 4.86 -36.79 4.31
CA ARG A 12 5.79 -37.58 5.12
C ARG A 12 5.27 -37.82 6.53
N ALA A 13 4.67 -36.82 7.17
CA ALA A 13 4.08 -36.94 8.50
C ALA A 13 2.90 -37.93 8.51
N LEU A 14 2.02 -37.86 7.51
CA LEU A 14 0.90 -38.80 7.35
C LEU A 14 1.39 -40.24 7.12
N ALA A 15 2.40 -40.42 6.27
CA ALA A 15 3.01 -41.74 6.04
C ALA A 15 3.67 -42.31 7.30
N ALA A 16 4.35 -41.46 8.10
CA ALA A 16 4.92 -41.87 9.38
C ALA A 16 3.85 -42.32 10.38
N SER A 17 2.72 -41.60 10.44
CA SER A 17 1.58 -41.99 11.28
C SER A 17 0.93 -43.32 10.83
N ALA A 18 0.84 -43.54 9.51
CA ALA A 18 0.34 -44.79 8.94
C ALA A 18 1.33 -45.97 9.07
N ALA A 19 2.59 -45.72 9.46
CA ALA A 19 3.62 -46.76 9.55
C ALA A 19 3.35 -47.81 10.64
N VAL A 20 2.50 -47.52 11.63
CA VAL A 20 2.10 -48.48 12.68
C VAL A 20 0.81 -49.23 12.31
N ALA A 21 0.09 -48.78 11.27
CA ALA A 21 -1.17 -49.36 10.84
C ALA A 21 -0.98 -50.61 9.95
N ASP A 22 -2.08 -51.34 9.76
CA ASP A 22 -2.18 -52.46 8.82
C ASP A 22 -1.97 -52.01 7.35
N ALA A 23 -1.77 -52.98 6.47
CA ALA A 23 -1.43 -52.73 5.05
C ALA A 23 -2.58 -52.05 4.29
N GLU A 24 -3.84 -52.36 4.63
CA GLU A 24 -5.03 -51.82 3.97
C GLU A 24 -5.21 -50.33 4.32
N THR A 25 -5.06 -50.00 5.61
CA THR A 25 -5.09 -48.61 6.10
C THR A 25 -3.97 -47.77 5.49
N ARG A 26 -2.75 -48.31 5.38
CA ARG A 26 -1.62 -47.60 4.77
C ARG A 26 -1.86 -47.30 3.29
N ALA A 27 -2.38 -48.28 2.54
CA ALA A 27 -2.75 -48.08 1.14
C ALA A 27 -3.87 -47.04 0.98
N ALA A 28 -4.86 -47.05 1.87
CA ALA A 28 -5.93 -46.05 1.88
C ALA A 28 -5.40 -44.63 2.12
N VAL A 29 -4.47 -44.45 3.08
CA VAL A 29 -3.84 -43.16 3.39
C VAL A 29 -3.00 -42.65 2.22
N GLU A 30 -2.23 -43.50 1.55
CA GLU A 30 -1.43 -43.12 0.38
C GLU A 30 -2.31 -42.63 -0.78
N ASN A 31 -3.41 -43.34 -1.05
CA ASN A 31 -4.39 -42.96 -2.07
C ASN A 31 -5.07 -41.62 -1.73
N LEU A 32 -5.52 -41.47 -0.48
CA LEU A 32 -6.12 -40.23 0.01
C LEU A 32 -5.15 -39.06 -0.12
N THR A 33 -3.91 -39.21 0.34
CA THR A 33 -2.90 -38.13 0.31
C THR A 33 -2.60 -37.71 -1.13
N THR A 34 -2.51 -38.67 -2.05
CA THR A 34 -2.33 -38.39 -3.48
C THR A 34 -3.53 -37.62 -4.06
N SER A 35 -4.76 -38.00 -3.68
CA SER A 35 -5.97 -37.33 -4.14
C SER A 35 -6.15 -35.91 -3.56
N LEU A 36 -5.64 -35.68 -2.35
CA LEU A 36 -5.78 -34.42 -1.63
C LEU A 36 -4.69 -33.39 -1.96
N ASP A 37 -3.60 -33.77 -2.62
CA ASP A 37 -2.45 -32.90 -2.90
C ASP A 37 -2.87 -31.55 -3.52
N SER A 38 -3.69 -31.60 -4.58
CA SER A 38 -4.16 -30.39 -5.27
C SER A 38 -5.11 -29.55 -4.41
N ALA A 39 -5.96 -30.20 -3.60
CA ALA A 39 -6.89 -29.52 -2.71
C ALA A 39 -6.15 -28.80 -1.57
N VAL A 40 -5.18 -29.48 -0.94
CA VAL A 40 -4.32 -28.89 0.11
C VAL A 40 -3.55 -27.70 -0.44
N ARG A 41 -2.95 -27.84 -1.63
CA ARG A 41 -2.22 -26.72 -2.27
C ARG A 41 -3.12 -25.52 -2.51
N LEU A 42 -4.35 -25.73 -3.01
CA LEU A 42 -5.30 -24.65 -3.23
C LEU A 42 -5.69 -23.96 -1.92
N THR A 43 -6.04 -24.74 -0.88
CA THR A 43 -6.37 -24.20 0.44
C THR A 43 -5.22 -23.39 1.04
N LEU A 44 -3.96 -23.85 0.90
CA LEU A 44 -2.80 -23.08 1.35
C LEU A 44 -2.70 -21.73 0.63
N ILE A 45 -2.96 -21.68 -0.68
CA ILE A 45 -2.94 -20.43 -1.44
C ILE A 45 -4.06 -19.49 -0.98
N GLU A 46 -5.26 -20.01 -0.73
CA GLU A 46 -6.39 -19.22 -0.20
C GLU A 46 -6.06 -18.62 1.18
N VAL A 47 -5.51 -19.43 2.09
CA VAL A 47 -5.10 -18.98 3.43
C VAL A 47 -3.99 -17.93 3.35
N LEU A 48 -2.98 -18.12 2.52
CA LEU A 48 -1.90 -17.14 2.34
C LEU A 48 -2.43 -15.82 1.76
N SER A 49 -3.41 -15.88 0.86
CA SER A 49 -4.03 -14.69 0.27
C SER A 49 -4.82 -13.90 1.32
N ALA A 50 -5.63 -14.60 2.13
CA ALA A 50 -6.37 -13.99 3.23
C ALA A 50 -5.44 -13.36 4.29
N ALA A 51 -4.34 -14.05 4.63
CA ALA A 51 -3.33 -13.51 5.55
C ALA A 51 -2.64 -12.27 4.99
N ALA A 52 -2.34 -12.23 3.68
CA ALA A 52 -1.75 -11.07 3.04
C ALA A 52 -2.68 -9.85 3.03
N ASP A 53 -3.99 -10.05 2.86
CA ASP A 53 -4.99 -8.99 2.99
C ASP A 53 -5.05 -8.41 4.41
N GLU A 54 -4.94 -9.26 5.43
CA GLU A 54 -4.90 -8.84 6.83
C GLU A 54 -3.64 -8.00 7.12
N VAL A 55 -2.48 -8.48 6.71
CA VAL A 55 -1.21 -7.74 6.86
C VAL A 55 -1.24 -6.42 6.09
N THR A 56 -1.82 -6.40 4.88
CA THR A 56 -1.93 -5.17 4.07
C THR A 56 -2.76 -4.09 4.77
N ARG A 57 -3.79 -4.47 5.53
CA ARG A 57 -4.57 -3.50 6.31
C ARG A 57 -3.75 -2.85 7.43
N GLU A 58 -2.85 -3.60 8.05
CA GLU A 58 -2.00 -3.10 9.13
C GLU A 58 -0.75 -2.34 8.63
N LEU A 59 -0.27 -2.65 7.42
CA LEU A 59 0.99 -2.13 6.89
C LEU A 59 0.89 -0.75 6.21
N ALA A 60 -0.30 -0.15 6.12
CA ALA A 60 -0.53 1.10 5.39
C ALA A 60 0.48 2.21 5.80
N PRO A 61 1.09 2.94 4.84
CA PRO A 61 0.77 2.98 3.41
C PRO A 61 1.43 1.89 2.54
N GLY A 62 2.13 0.91 3.12
CA GLY A 62 2.64 -0.26 2.39
C GLY A 62 1.58 -1.32 2.13
N SER A 63 1.89 -2.30 1.27
CA SER A 63 1.03 -3.44 0.97
C SER A 63 1.82 -4.73 0.81
N VAL A 64 1.16 -5.87 1.04
CA VAL A 64 1.69 -7.21 0.79
C VAL A 64 0.67 -7.96 -0.07
N GLU A 65 1.05 -8.31 -1.28
CA GLU A 65 0.20 -9.05 -2.22
C GLU A 65 0.77 -10.45 -2.49
N VAL A 66 -0.12 -11.42 -2.73
CA VAL A 66 0.25 -12.74 -3.21
C VAL A 66 -0.07 -12.85 -4.70
N ARG A 67 0.95 -13.06 -5.53
CA ARG A 67 0.82 -13.27 -6.97
C ARG A 67 1.10 -14.73 -7.30
N ILE A 68 0.36 -15.31 -8.25
CA ILE A 68 0.61 -16.68 -8.70
C ILE A 68 1.40 -16.67 -10.00
N ARG A 69 2.54 -17.34 -10.01
CA ARG A 69 3.35 -17.56 -11.21
C ARG A 69 3.67 -19.05 -11.32
N ASN A 70 3.33 -19.69 -12.44
CA ASN A 70 3.54 -21.13 -12.64
C ASN A 70 2.99 -22.04 -11.52
N ARG A 71 1.86 -21.66 -10.88
CA ARG A 71 1.27 -22.34 -9.70
C ARG A 71 2.08 -22.23 -8.40
N GLU A 72 3.03 -21.32 -8.37
CA GLU A 72 3.82 -20.98 -7.18
C GLU A 72 3.39 -19.58 -6.69
N PRO A 73 3.07 -19.42 -5.40
CA PRO A 73 2.75 -18.12 -4.84
C PRO A 73 4.02 -17.29 -4.62
N GLU A 74 3.98 -16.01 -4.99
CA GLU A 74 5.05 -15.03 -4.82
C GLU A 74 4.51 -13.85 -4.02
N PHE A 75 5.24 -13.45 -2.98
CA PHE A 75 4.89 -12.27 -2.19
C PHE A 75 5.51 -11.04 -2.83
N VAL A 76 4.68 -10.06 -3.16
CA VAL A 76 5.12 -8.73 -3.57
C VAL A 76 4.82 -7.79 -2.44
N VAL A 77 5.89 -7.28 -1.82
CA VAL A 77 5.79 -6.29 -0.74
C VAL A 77 6.07 -4.93 -1.35
N THR A 78 5.09 -4.04 -1.27
CA THR A 78 5.28 -2.61 -1.57
C THR A 78 5.55 -1.92 -0.24
N PRO A 79 6.80 -1.57 0.08
CA PRO A 79 7.08 -0.85 1.31
C PRO A 79 6.39 0.52 1.24
N PRO A 80 5.94 1.06 2.39
CA PRO A 80 5.52 2.45 2.46
C PRO A 80 6.65 3.35 1.94
N ASP A 81 6.34 4.21 0.98
CA ASP A 81 7.28 5.20 0.44
C ASP A 81 7.51 6.28 1.51
N PHE A 82 8.44 6.01 2.43
CA PHE A 82 9.02 7.03 3.28
C PHE A 82 9.98 7.81 2.41
N GLY A 83 9.42 8.74 1.63
CA GLY A 83 10.09 9.51 0.59
C GLY A 83 11.60 9.58 0.75
N GLU A 84 12.29 9.00 -0.22
CA GLU A 84 13.71 9.19 -0.44
C GLU A 84 14.07 10.65 -0.14
N ALA A 85 14.78 10.87 0.96
CA ALA A 85 15.33 12.16 1.35
C ALA A 85 16.48 12.58 0.40
N ALA A 86 16.42 12.24 -0.89
CA ALA A 86 17.32 12.70 -1.94
C ALA A 86 16.65 13.83 -2.71
N GLY A 87 16.49 14.94 -2.01
CA GLY A 87 15.99 16.19 -2.54
C GLY A 87 16.21 17.38 -1.63
N PHE A 88 16.89 17.20 -0.48
CA PHE A 88 17.57 18.33 0.13
C PHE A 88 18.83 18.60 -0.68
N ALA A 89 18.67 19.29 -1.82
CA ALA A 89 19.73 20.19 -2.23
C ALA A 89 19.95 21.11 -1.02
N PRO A 90 21.13 21.10 -0.37
CA PRO A 90 21.36 22.01 0.73
C PRO A 90 21.11 23.43 0.20
N PRO A 91 20.37 24.28 0.93
CA PRO A 91 20.26 25.68 0.55
C PRO A 91 21.70 26.23 0.40
N PRO A 92 22.01 27.01 -0.64
CA PRO A 92 23.32 27.59 -0.78
C PRO A 92 23.56 28.49 0.45
N GLY A 93 24.39 28.04 1.38
CA GLY A 93 24.66 28.78 2.61
C GLY A 93 24.80 28.01 3.92
N MET A 94 24.93 26.67 3.95
CA MET A 94 25.48 26.00 5.14
C MET A 94 27.03 26.00 5.07
N PRO A 95 27.76 26.76 5.91
CA PRO A 95 29.19 26.59 6.06
C PRO A 95 29.43 25.44 7.03
N GLY A 96 29.74 24.26 6.49
CA GLY A 96 30.00 23.10 7.34
C GLY A 96 30.53 21.87 6.61
N ALA A 97 31.07 22.02 5.40
CA ALA A 97 31.96 21.00 4.87
C ALA A 97 33.31 21.20 5.56
N PHE A 98 33.78 20.18 6.27
CA PHE A 98 35.06 20.15 6.97
C PHE A 98 36.19 20.45 5.98
N ALA A 99 36.64 21.71 5.92
CA ALA A 99 37.77 22.13 5.11
C ALA A 99 39.08 21.91 5.90
N PRO A 100 40.14 21.33 5.30
CA PRO A 100 41.42 21.20 5.97
C PRO A 100 42.00 22.59 6.30
N PRO A 101 42.69 22.77 7.45
CA PRO A 101 43.16 24.08 7.87
C PRO A 101 44.33 24.52 6.99
N GLY A 102 44.28 25.73 6.40
CA GLY A 102 45.48 26.34 5.81
C GLY A 102 45.36 27.31 4.64
N ALA A 103 44.24 27.99 4.39
CA ALA A 103 44.19 29.06 3.37
C ALA A 103 43.68 30.39 3.95
N PRO A 104 44.39 31.53 3.76
CA PRO A 104 43.95 32.82 4.26
C PRO A 104 42.79 33.42 3.44
N ALA A 105 41.82 34.01 4.13
CA ALA A 105 40.64 34.64 3.54
C ALA A 105 40.96 35.99 2.85
N PRO A 106 40.30 36.36 1.73
CA PRO A 106 40.40 37.69 1.14
C PRO A 106 39.55 38.73 1.91
N PRO A 107 39.88 40.03 1.84
CA PRO A 107 39.15 41.08 2.57
C PRO A 107 37.77 41.34 1.95
N GLY A 108 36.75 41.49 2.81
CA GLY A 108 35.37 41.81 2.41
C GLY A 108 35.17 43.29 2.01
N PRO A 109 34.16 43.61 1.18
CA PRO A 109 33.84 44.98 0.78
C PRO A 109 33.07 45.76 1.87
N PRO A 110 33.06 47.12 1.82
CA PRO A 110 32.61 47.96 2.92
C PRO A 110 31.09 48.01 3.06
N GLY A 111 30.66 48.26 4.31
CA GLY A 111 29.29 48.14 4.79
C GLY A 111 28.32 49.21 4.27
N PHE A 112 27.10 48.75 3.99
CA PHE A 112 25.90 49.57 3.93
C PHE A 112 25.06 49.29 5.18
N PRO A 113 24.44 50.31 5.81
CA PRO A 113 23.59 50.09 6.97
C PRO A 113 22.29 49.38 6.56
N ALA A 114 21.99 48.26 7.23
CA ALA A 114 20.74 47.52 7.05
C ALA A 114 19.54 48.32 7.59
N PRO A 115 18.38 48.34 6.91
CA PRO A 115 17.16 48.93 7.46
C PRO A 115 16.66 48.10 8.67
N PRO A 116 15.98 48.71 9.65
CA PRO A 116 15.44 47.96 10.79
C PRO A 116 14.35 46.98 10.31
N PHE A 117 14.49 45.72 10.73
CA PHE A 117 13.49 44.68 10.51
C PHE A 117 12.12 45.10 11.10
N PRO A 118 10.99 44.84 10.41
CA PRO A 118 9.68 44.98 11.04
C PRO A 118 9.52 43.96 12.18
N PRO A 119 8.76 44.28 13.26
CA PRO A 119 8.53 43.32 14.33
C PRO A 119 7.76 42.11 13.80
N THR A 120 8.19 40.91 14.21
CA THR A 120 7.50 39.64 13.98
C THR A 120 6.06 39.71 14.48
N PRO A 121 5.04 39.30 13.68
CA PRO A 121 3.68 39.19 14.17
C PRO A 121 3.63 38.18 15.33
N PRO A 122 2.78 38.41 16.37
CA PRO A 122 2.65 37.48 17.47
C PRO A 122 2.05 36.15 16.97
N THR A 123 2.68 35.04 17.34
CA THR A 123 2.12 33.70 17.17
C THR A 123 0.74 33.65 17.83
N PRO A 124 -0.36 33.33 17.12
CA PRO A 124 -1.65 33.18 17.75
C PRO A 124 -1.62 31.99 18.73
N PRO A 125 -2.29 32.09 19.89
CA PRO A 125 -2.41 30.97 20.81
C PRO A 125 -3.24 29.87 20.14
N THR A 126 -2.69 28.66 20.08
CA THR A 126 -3.41 27.46 19.67
C THR A 126 -4.63 27.27 20.58
N LEU A 127 -5.82 27.43 20.03
CA LEU A 127 -7.06 27.05 20.69
C LEU A 127 -7.13 25.51 20.73
N PRO A 128 -7.47 24.89 21.88
CA PRO A 128 -7.71 23.45 21.95
C PRO A 128 -9.06 23.16 21.28
N GLY A 129 -9.03 22.51 20.11
CA GLY A 129 -10.23 22.18 19.34
C GLY A 129 -10.02 21.72 17.90
N GLU A 130 -8.80 21.78 17.34
CA GLU A 130 -8.49 21.15 16.04
C GLU A 130 -8.00 19.72 16.24
N GLU A 131 -8.92 18.84 16.63
CA GLU A 131 -8.68 17.41 16.72
C GLU A 131 -8.59 16.81 15.30
N GLY A 132 -7.35 16.61 14.81
CA GLY A 132 -7.01 15.50 13.91
C GLY A 132 -7.02 15.73 12.39
N THR A 133 -6.62 16.90 11.87
CA THR A 133 -6.40 17.03 10.41
C THR A 133 -5.06 16.41 10.00
N ALA A 134 -5.10 15.21 9.41
CA ALA A 134 -3.90 14.57 8.86
C ALA A 134 -3.50 15.21 7.51
N ARG A 135 -2.25 15.67 7.41
CA ARG A 135 -1.70 16.23 6.16
C ARG A 135 -1.32 15.10 5.21
N MET A 136 -1.92 15.07 4.02
CA MET A 136 -1.67 14.03 3.00
C MET A 136 -1.10 14.65 1.71
N THR A 137 -0.02 14.08 1.18
CA THR A 137 0.56 14.49 -0.11
C THR A 137 0.12 13.49 -1.19
N LEU A 138 -0.67 13.95 -2.17
CA LEU A 138 -1.20 13.12 -3.26
C LEU A 138 -0.38 13.32 -4.54
N ARG A 139 0.09 12.22 -5.14
CA ARG A 139 0.71 12.24 -6.48
C ARG A 139 -0.34 11.79 -7.50
N LEU A 140 -0.84 12.72 -8.29
CA LEU A 140 -1.87 12.48 -9.30
C LEU A 140 -1.20 12.52 -10.68
N PRO A 141 -1.59 11.64 -11.63
CA PRO A 141 -1.23 11.82 -13.03
C PRO A 141 -1.67 13.22 -13.50
N GLU A 142 -0.89 13.87 -14.37
CA GLU A 142 -1.14 15.26 -14.79
C GLU A 142 -2.57 15.47 -15.33
N SER A 143 -3.06 14.51 -16.10
CA SER A 143 -4.43 14.52 -16.64
C SER A 143 -5.53 14.52 -15.56
N LEU A 144 -5.26 13.94 -14.39
CA LEU A 144 -6.20 13.89 -13.28
C LEU A 144 -6.11 15.17 -12.42
N LYS A 145 -4.90 15.70 -12.21
CA LYS A 145 -4.70 17.00 -11.56
C LYS A 145 -5.44 18.12 -12.31
N SER A 146 -5.29 18.21 -13.64
CA SER A 146 -5.96 19.24 -14.43
C SER A 146 -7.48 19.18 -14.32
N ARG A 147 -8.06 17.96 -14.34
CA ARG A 147 -9.51 17.77 -14.18
C ARG A 147 -10.03 18.17 -12.80
N VAL A 148 -9.22 17.94 -11.76
CA VAL A 148 -9.57 18.34 -10.38
C VAL A 148 -9.50 19.86 -10.23
N GLU A 149 -8.48 20.51 -10.77
CA GLU A 149 -8.35 21.97 -10.75
C GLU A 149 -9.47 22.66 -11.53
N GLU A 150 -9.85 22.12 -12.69
CA GLU A 150 -10.98 22.61 -13.48
C GLU A 150 -12.32 22.46 -12.74
N ALA A 151 -12.58 21.31 -12.13
CA ALA A 151 -13.81 21.07 -11.36
C ALA A 151 -13.90 21.95 -10.11
N ALA A 152 -12.78 22.11 -9.38
CA ALA A 152 -12.72 23.02 -8.23
C ALA A 152 -12.88 24.48 -8.66
N GLY A 153 -12.27 24.87 -9.78
CA GLY A 153 -12.39 26.21 -10.37
C GLY A 153 -13.80 26.54 -10.83
N ALA A 154 -14.51 25.58 -11.44
CA ALA A 154 -15.92 25.73 -11.82
C ALA A 154 -16.84 25.95 -10.61
N GLU A 155 -16.52 25.35 -9.47
CA GLU A 155 -17.25 25.52 -8.21
C GLU A 155 -16.76 26.70 -7.36
N GLY A 156 -15.72 27.41 -7.77
CA GLY A 156 -15.16 28.56 -7.06
C GLY A 156 -14.57 28.22 -5.69
N VAL A 157 -14.19 26.95 -5.46
CA VAL A 157 -13.63 26.47 -4.19
C VAL A 157 -12.17 26.07 -4.35
N SER A 158 -11.44 26.01 -3.23
CA SER A 158 -10.08 25.48 -3.27
C SER A 158 -10.10 23.98 -3.59
N VAL A 159 -9.07 23.51 -4.29
CA VAL A 159 -8.90 22.09 -4.61
C VAL A 159 -8.98 21.22 -3.36
N ASN A 160 -8.40 21.65 -2.24
CA ASN A 160 -8.47 20.90 -0.97
C ASN A 160 -9.91 20.77 -0.46
N ALA A 161 -10.69 21.86 -0.46
CA ALA A 161 -12.09 21.83 -0.02
C ALA A 161 -12.97 20.98 -0.95
N TRP A 162 -12.72 21.06 -2.26
CA TRP A 162 -13.40 20.27 -3.26
C TRP A 162 -13.12 18.77 -3.08
N LEU A 163 -11.84 18.39 -2.93
CA LEU A 163 -11.42 17.01 -2.71
C LEU A 163 -11.99 16.43 -1.41
N VAL A 164 -11.95 17.20 -0.31
CA VAL A 164 -12.53 16.77 0.97
C VAL A 164 -14.03 16.49 0.83
N ARG A 165 -14.77 17.33 0.09
CA ARG A 165 -16.20 17.14 -0.15
C ARG A 165 -16.49 15.89 -0.99
N VAL A 166 -15.75 15.69 -2.09
CA VAL A 166 -15.91 14.53 -2.97
C VAL A 166 -15.58 13.23 -2.23
N LEU A 167 -14.49 13.20 -1.47
CA LEU A 167 -14.09 12.04 -0.67
C LEU A 167 -15.10 11.75 0.44
N SER A 168 -15.59 12.79 1.13
CA SER A 168 -16.63 12.63 2.15
C SER A 168 -17.93 12.08 1.56
N ALA A 169 -18.33 12.57 0.39
CA ALA A 169 -19.50 12.07 -0.32
C ALA A 169 -19.32 10.60 -0.74
N ALA A 170 -18.17 10.23 -1.31
CA ALA A 170 -17.88 8.85 -1.71
C ALA A 170 -17.84 7.87 -0.52
N LEU A 171 -17.34 8.32 0.63
CA LEU A 171 -17.28 7.51 1.86
C LEU A 171 -18.65 7.37 2.53
N LEU A 172 -19.49 8.41 2.51
CA LEU A 172 -20.84 8.38 3.06
C LEU A 172 -21.82 7.56 2.20
N ASP A 173 -21.62 7.52 0.88
CA ASP A 173 -22.51 6.80 -0.03
C ASP A 173 -22.22 5.29 -0.13
N GLY A 174 -21.07 4.84 0.38
CA GLY A 174 -20.60 3.46 0.26
C GLY A 174 -20.42 3.01 -1.19
N PRO A 175 -19.95 1.77 -1.45
CA PRO A 175 -19.94 1.21 -2.80
C PRO A 175 -21.40 1.06 -3.25
N ARG A 176 -21.90 2.00 -4.07
CA ARG A 176 -23.16 1.79 -4.78
C ARG A 176 -22.97 0.66 -5.78
N GLU A 177 -23.30 -0.54 -5.35
CA GLU A 177 -23.38 -1.70 -6.21
C GLU A 177 -24.37 -1.39 -7.36
N PRO A 178 -23.96 -1.48 -8.63
CA PRO A 178 -24.86 -1.25 -9.75
C PRO A 178 -25.95 -2.32 -9.69
N ARG A 179 -27.16 -1.93 -9.28
CA ARG A 179 -28.33 -2.83 -9.27
C ARG A 179 -28.47 -3.46 -10.66
N PRO A 180 -28.36 -4.80 -10.79
CA PRO A 180 -28.69 -5.45 -12.05
C PRO A 180 -30.18 -5.21 -12.29
N ARG A 181 -30.49 -4.48 -13.37
CA ARG A 181 -31.86 -4.37 -13.87
C ARG A 181 -32.31 -5.79 -14.21
N GLY A 182 -33.21 -6.32 -13.39
CA GLY A 182 -33.84 -7.61 -13.63
C GLY A 182 -34.48 -7.63 -15.01
N SER A 183 -34.01 -8.57 -15.84
CA SER A 183 -34.76 -9.06 -17.00
C SER A 183 -34.67 -10.57 -17.00
N GLY A 184 -35.78 -11.19 -16.60
CA GLY A 184 -36.30 -12.43 -17.17
C GLY A 184 -35.40 -13.66 -17.27
N LYS A 185 -35.57 -14.58 -16.33
CA LYS A 185 -35.45 -16.04 -16.54
C LYS A 185 -36.07 -16.47 -17.89
N ARG A 186 -35.38 -17.28 -18.71
CA ARG A 186 -35.58 -18.74 -18.83
C ARG A 186 -34.82 -19.38 -20.01
N LEU A 187 -34.29 -20.59 -19.72
CA LEU A 187 -34.24 -21.86 -20.48
C LEU A 187 -34.10 -21.81 -22.02
N SER A 188 -33.39 -22.69 -22.73
CA SER A 188 -32.68 -23.95 -22.47
C SER A 188 -32.25 -24.48 -23.85
N GLY A 189 -31.21 -25.31 -23.93
CA GLY A 189 -31.11 -26.33 -24.98
C GLY A 189 -29.75 -26.43 -25.65
N TRP A 190 -29.03 -27.50 -25.34
CA TRP A 190 -27.92 -28.02 -26.12
C TRP A 190 -28.30 -29.41 -26.64
N ALA A 191 -28.06 -29.65 -27.93
CA ALA A 191 -27.88 -30.94 -28.63
C ALA A 191 -27.79 -30.61 -30.14
N ARG A 192 -26.81 -31.03 -30.93
CA ARG A 192 -25.72 -32.01 -30.83
C ARG A 192 -24.45 -31.44 -31.45
#